data_AF-A0A383WH64-F1
#
_entry.id   AF-A0A383WH64-F1
#
_cell.length_a   1.000
_cell.length_b   1.000
_cell.length_c   1.000
_cell.angle_alpha   90.00
_cell.angle_beta   90.00
_cell.angle_gamma   90.00
#
_symmetry.space_group_name_H-M   'P 1'
#
loop_
_entity.id
_entity.type
_entity.pdbx_description
1 polymer ?
#
loop_
_entity_poly.entity_id
_entity_poly.type
_entity_poly.pdbx_seq_one_letter_code
_entity_poly.pdbx_strand_id
1 'polypeptide(L)'
;MGSMGQPSPRKVSVLITGAGPTGLGAATRLHQHGHTDWLLLDQAEEAGGLSCTAVTPQGFLFDMGGHVIFSHWDYFDQLLDVALGPEAWNTLQRVSYVWIKGRWVAYPFQNNIAALDKEDQVACLSGLVEARVANATAAGRPANFDEWIMRVMGRGIADLFMRPYNFKVKAAAAAAAAAAA
;
A
#
# COMPACT_ATOMS: atom_id res chain seq x y z
N MET A 1 -47.42 13.70 -18.93
CA MET A 1 -46.17 13.40 -18.19
C MET A 1 -46.38 12.05 -17.50
N GLY A 2 -45.82 10.98 -18.05
CA GLY A 2 -45.93 9.65 -17.44
C GLY A 2 -45.07 9.57 -16.19
N SER A 3 -45.63 9.10 -15.08
CA SER A 3 -44.83 8.80 -13.89
C SER A 3 -43.88 7.67 -14.24
N MET A 4 -42.57 7.91 -14.19
CA MET A 4 -41.61 6.82 -14.15
C MET A 4 -41.88 6.06 -12.85
N GLY A 5 -42.47 4.88 -12.95
CA GLY A 5 -42.67 3.99 -11.82
C GLY A 5 -41.31 3.72 -11.17
N GLN A 6 -41.23 3.85 -9.85
CA GLN A 6 -40.06 3.45 -9.08
C GLN A 6 -39.69 2.01 -9.46
N PRO A 7 -38.43 1.72 -9.83
CA PRO A 7 -38.04 0.37 -10.21
C PRO A 7 -38.30 -0.60 -9.05
N SER A 8 -38.94 -1.73 -9.33
CA SER A 8 -39.16 -2.78 -8.33
C SER A 8 -37.81 -3.33 -7.85
N PRO A 9 -37.62 -3.56 -6.54
CA PRO A 9 -36.35 -4.05 -6.02
C PRO A 9 -36.00 -5.41 -6.63
N ARG A 10 -34.78 -5.53 -7.17
CA ARG A 10 -34.23 -6.79 -7.68
C ARG A 10 -33.68 -7.61 -6.50
N LYS A 11 -34.11 -8.86 -6.39
CA LYS A 11 -33.56 -9.83 -5.43
C LYS A 11 -32.43 -10.62 -6.10
N VAL A 12 -31.31 -10.78 -5.40
CA VAL A 12 -30.16 -11.58 -5.82
C VAL A 12 -29.61 -12.37 -4.64
N SER A 13 -28.95 -13.50 -4.91
CA SER A 13 -28.29 -14.32 -3.89
C SER A 13 -26.99 -13.68 -3.38
N VAL A 14 -26.22 -13.03 -4.25
CA VAL A 14 -25.00 -12.31 -3.88
C VAL A 14 -25.04 -10.88 -4.42
N LEU A 15 -24.93 -9.90 -3.52
CA LEU A 15 -24.80 -8.49 -3.86
C LEU A 15 -23.37 -8.03 -3.56
N ILE A 16 -22.71 -7.45 -4.56
CA ILE A 16 -21.38 -6.85 -4.44
C ILE A 16 -21.55 -5.33 -4.55
N THR A 17 -21.09 -4.60 -3.53
CA THR A 17 -21.12 -3.14 -3.50
C THR A 17 -19.71 -2.59 -3.63
N GLY A 18 -19.42 -1.96 -4.75
CA GLY A 18 -18.11 -1.44 -5.16
C GLY A 18 -17.48 -2.30 -6.27
N ALA A 19 -17.16 -1.67 -7.39
CA ALA A 19 -16.42 -2.16 -8.54
C ALA A 19 -14.92 -1.79 -8.50
N GLY A 20 -14.35 -1.64 -7.30
CA GLY A 20 -12.89 -1.62 -7.11
C GLY A 20 -12.26 -3.01 -7.24
N PRO A 21 -10.94 -3.16 -7.07
CA PRO A 21 -10.23 -4.43 -7.24
C PRO A 21 -10.83 -5.59 -6.44
N THR A 22 -11.27 -5.34 -5.19
CA THR A 22 -11.91 -6.34 -4.34
C THR A 22 -13.23 -6.85 -4.91
N GLY A 23 -14.12 -5.95 -5.35
CA GLY A 23 -15.42 -6.31 -5.87
C GLY A 23 -15.33 -6.96 -7.26
N LEU A 24 -14.44 -6.45 -8.12
CA LEU A 24 -14.13 -7.08 -9.40
C LEU A 24 -13.55 -8.48 -9.21
N GLY A 25 -12.67 -8.69 -8.23
CA GLY A 25 -12.16 -10.02 -7.88
C GLY A 25 -13.27 -10.99 -7.47
N ALA A 26 -14.19 -10.55 -6.60
CA ALA A 26 -15.35 -11.35 -6.19
C ALA A 26 -16.27 -11.69 -7.36
N ALA A 27 -16.64 -10.70 -8.18
CA ALA A 27 -17.49 -10.89 -9.36
C ALA A 27 -16.84 -11.82 -10.38
N THR A 28 -15.54 -11.65 -10.63
CA THR A 28 -14.76 -12.51 -11.53
C THR A 28 -14.77 -13.95 -11.04
N ARG A 29 -14.57 -14.18 -9.74
CA ARG A 29 -14.58 -15.54 -9.18
C ARG A 29 -15.97 -16.18 -9.26
N LEU A 30 -17.02 -15.45 -8.95
CA LEU A 30 -18.40 -15.94 -9.09
C LEU A 30 -18.70 -16.33 -10.55
N HIS A 31 -18.30 -15.48 -11.49
CA HIS A 31 -18.45 -15.72 -12.91
C HIS A 31 -17.70 -16.98 -13.38
N GLN A 32 -16.43 -17.15 -12.98
CA GLN A 32 -15.61 -18.32 -13.30
C GLN A 32 -16.20 -19.63 -12.77
N HIS A 33 -16.93 -19.59 -11.65
CA HIS A 33 -17.62 -20.75 -11.07
C HIS A 33 -19.03 -20.97 -11.63
N GLY A 34 -19.44 -20.21 -12.64
CA GLY A 34 -20.75 -20.36 -13.28
C GLY A 34 -21.91 -19.87 -12.41
N HIS A 35 -21.64 -19.09 -11.36
CA HIS A 35 -22.72 -18.44 -10.61
C HIS A 35 -23.35 -17.32 -11.47
N THR A 36 -24.69 -17.32 -11.55
CA THR A 36 -25.45 -16.38 -12.39
C THR A 36 -26.34 -15.43 -11.60
N ASP A 37 -26.67 -15.76 -10.34
CA ASP A 37 -27.54 -14.94 -9.48
C ASP A 37 -26.73 -14.01 -8.56
N TRP A 38 -25.99 -13.09 -9.19
CA TRP A 38 -25.28 -12.03 -8.50
C TRP A 38 -25.45 -10.69 -9.20
N LEU A 39 -25.22 -9.61 -8.45
CA LEU A 39 -25.24 -8.25 -8.94
C LEU A 39 -24.07 -7.48 -8.34
N LEU A 40 -23.31 -6.81 -9.19
CA LEU A 40 -22.30 -5.84 -8.79
C LEU A 40 -22.83 -4.44 -9.08
N LEU A 41 -22.73 -3.57 -8.08
CA LEU A 41 -23.12 -2.16 -8.18
C LEU A 41 -21.93 -1.30 -7.75
N ASP A 42 -21.73 -0.19 -8.44
CA ASP A 42 -20.89 0.90 -7.97
C ASP A 42 -21.66 2.21 -8.15
N GLN A 43 -21.34 3.19 -7.31
CA GLN A 43 -21.83 4.55 -7.47
C GLN A 43 -21.05 5.30 -8.57
N ALA A 44 -19.77 4.95 -8.78
CA ALA A 44 -18.95 5.54 -9.83
C ALA A 44 -19.37 5.03 -11.21
N GLU A 45 -19.19 5.88 -12.23
CA GLU A 45 -19.47 5.52 -13.62
C GLU A 45 -18.44 4.52 -14.18
N GLU A 46 -17.20 4.58 -13.67
CA GLU A 46 -16.10 3.71 -14.08
C GLU A 46 -15.69 2.75 -12.95
N ALA A 47 -15.33 1.52 -13.33
CA ALA A 47 -14.79 0.53 -12.42
C ALA A 47 -13.30 0.78 -12.13
N GLY A 48 -12.86 0.43 -10.92
CA GLY A 48 -11.45 0.54 -10.50
C GLY A 48 -11.27 1.23 -9.14
N GLY A 49 -12.22 2.07 -8.70
CA GLY A 49 -12.16 2.74 -7.40
C GLY A 49 -10.87 3.54 -7.21
N LEU A 50 -10.10 3.25 -6.15
CA LEU A 50 -8.81 3.91 -5.90
C LEU A 50 -7.70 3.52 -6.90
N SER A 51 -7.95 2.55 -7.76
CA SER A 51 -7.02 2.12 -8.82
C SER A 51 -7.35 2.74 -10.18
N CYS A 52 -8.22 3.75 -10.23
CA CYS A 52 -8.50 4.50 -11.45
C CYS A 52 -7.41 5.53 -11.76
N THR A 53 -7.33 5.89 -13.05
CA THR A 53 -6.44 6.91 -13.59
C THR A 53 -7.27 8.10 -14.08
N ALA A 54 -6.99 9.30 -13.58
CA ALA A 54 -7.58 10.54 -14.07
C ALA A 54 -6.75 11.12 -15.23
N VAL A 55 -7.43 11.83 -16.13
CA VAL A 55 -6.78 12.51 -17.28
C VAL A 55 -7.00 14.01 -17.17
N THR A 56 -5.94 14.80 -17.24
CA THR A 56 -6.05 16.26 -17.25
C THR A 56 -6.49 16.77 -18.63
N PRO A 57 -7.02 18.01 -18.73
CA PRO A 57 -7.33 18.61 -20.03
C PRO A 57 -6.13 18.72 -20.98
N GLN A 58 -4.90 18.68 -20.45
CA GLN A 58 -3.65 18.72 -21.22
C GLN A 58 -3.16 17.31 -21.62
N GLY A 59 -3.88 16.25 -21.26
CA GLY A 59 -3.55 14.86 -21.62
C GLY A 59 -2.58 14.16 -20.68
N PHE A 60 -2.36 14.67 -19.46
CA PHE A 60 -1.54 13.98 -18.45
C PHE A 60 -2.38 12.98 -17.67
N LEU A 61 -1.81 11.80 -17.41
CA LEU A 61 -2.45 10.73 -16.65
C LEU A 61 -1.95 10.75 -15.21
N PHE A 62 -2.87 10.66 -14.25
CA PHE A 62 -2.58 10.61 -12.83
C PHE A 62 -3.42 9.53 -12.15
N ASP A 63 -2.75 8.55 -11.56
CA ASP A 63 -3.40 7.62 -10.64
C ASP A 63 -3.68 8.30 -9.29
N MET A 64 -4.63 7.73 -8.53
CA MET A 64 -4.92 8.13 -7.16
C MET A 64 -3.86 7.62 -6.16
N GLY A 65 -2.58 7.95 -6.42
CA GLY A 65 -1.42 7.46 -5.70
C GLY A 65 -0.41 6.77 -6.62
N GLY A 66 0.76 6.39 -6.10
CA GLY A 66 1.74 5.63 -6.86
C GLY A 66 1.41 4.14 -6.88
N HIS A 67 0.82 3.64 -7.95
CA HIS A 67 0.53 2.21 -8.13
C HIS A 67 1.67 1.52 -8.88
N VAL A 68 2.19 0.44 -8.29
CA VAL A 68 3.13 -0.49 -8.93
C VAL A 68 2.66 -1.89 -8.58
N ILE A 69 2.50 -2.74 -9.59
CA ILE A 69 2.04 -4.11 -9.39
C ILE A 69 3.24 -5.01 -9.06
N PHE A 70 3.15 -5.68 -7.91
CA PHE A 70 4.04 -6.76 -7.50
C PHE A 70 3.17 -7.82 -6.80
N SER A 71 2.90 -8.91 -7.50
CA SER A 71 1.95 -9.93 -7.06
C SER A 71 2.61 -10.96 -6.15
N HIS A 72 1.76 -11.60 -5.33
CA HIS A 72 2.11 -12.77 -4.53
C HIS A 72 1.25 -13.98 -4.91
N TRP A 73 0.43 -13.87 -5.97
CA TRP A 73 -0.62 -14.84 -6.30
C TRP A 73 -0.73 -15.03 -7.81
N ASP A 74 -0.42 -16.23 -8.30
CA ASP A 74 -0.55 -16.59 -9.72
C ASP A 74 -1.96 -16.30 -10.26
N TYR A 75 -2.98 -16.48 -9.42
CA TYR A 75 -4.37 -16.18 -9.80
C TYR A 75 -4.55 -14.71 -10.17
N PHE A 76 -3.94 -13.79 -9.42
CA PHE A 76 -4.02 -12.36 -9.71
C PHE A 76 -3.29 -12.02 -11.01
N ASP A 77 -2.12 -12.62 -11.25
CA ASP A 77 -1.35 -12.42 -12.48
C ASP A 77 -2.15 -12.89 -13.71
N GLN A 78 -2.78 -14.06 -13.61
CA GLN A 78 -3.66 -14.58 -14.66
C GLN A 78 -4.85 -13.65 -14.96
N LEU A 79 -5.43 -13.02 -13.94
CA LEU A 79 -6.52 -12.06 -14.16
C LEU A 79 -6.05 -10.84 -14.95
N LEU A 80 -4.84 -10.34 -14.65
CA LEU A 80 -4.25 -9.22 -15.38
C LEU A 80 -3.91 -9.60 -16.83
N ASP A 81 -3.35 -10.80 -17.04
CA ASP A 81 -3.05 -11.33 -18.37
C ASP A 81 -4.31 -11.49 -19.22
N VAL A 82 -5.42 -11.98 -18.63
CA VAL A 82 -6.71 -12.09 -19.33
C VAL A 82 -7.28 -10.71 -19.66
N ALA A 83 -7.10 -9.72 -18.77
CA ALA A 83 -7.68 -8.39 -18.94
C ALA A 83 -6.97 -7.54 -20.01
N LEU A 84 -5.63 -7.58 -20.07
CA LEU A 84 -4.83 -6.68 -20.89
C LEU A 84 -3.89 -7.39 -21.88
N GLY A 85 -3.61 -8.67 -21.67
CA GLY A 85 -2.59 -9.42 -22.38
C GLY A 85 -1.18 -9.16 -21.85
N PRO A 86 -0.22 -10.07 -22.11
CA PRO A 86 1.13 -9.99 -21.55
C PRO A 86 1.95 -8.81 -22.11
N GLU A 87 1.65 -8.35 -23.32
CA GLU A 87 2.39 -7.29 -24.00
C GLU A 87 1.99 -5.87 -23.54
N ALA A 88 0.96 -5.74 -22.70
CA ALA A 88 0.48 -4.44 -22.23
C ALA A 88 1.30 -3.85 -21.09
N TRP A 89 2.33 -4.56 -20.62
CA TRP A 89 3.05 -4.24 -19.37
C TRP A 89 4.48 -3.75 -19.60
N ASN A 90 4.85 -2.71 -18.87
CA ASN A 90 6.25 -2.32 -18.71
C ASN A 90 6.83 -2.99 -17.46
N THR A 91 7.90 -3.75 -17.62
CA THR A 91 8.64 -4.34 -16.48
C THR A 91 9.78 -3.40 -16.07
N LEU A 92 9.77 -3.00 -14.80
CA LEU A 92 10.71 -2.02 -14.24
C LEU A 92 11.49 -2.61 -13.06
N GLN A 93 12.75 -2.20 -12.92
CA GLN A 93 13.50 -2.42 -11.70
C GLN A 93 13.02 -1.45 -10.61
N ARG A 94 12.70 -1.97 -9.42
CA ARG A 94 12.22 -1.14 -8.32
C ARG A 94 13.36 -0.31 -7.73
N VAL A 95 13.42 0.96 -8.13
CA VAL A 95 14.38 1.95 -7.62
C VAL A 95 13.64 2.99 -6.79
N SER A 96 14.05 3.19 -5.55
CA SER A 96 13.43 4.14 -4.62
C SER A 96 14.47 4.78 -3.70
N TYR A 97 14.25 6.05 -3.35
CA TYR A 97 15.16 6.83 -2.52
C TYR A 97 14.39 7.66 -1.47
N VAL A 98 15.08 7.96 -0.38
CA VAL A 98 14.69 8.92 0.64
C VAL A 98 15.50 10.20 0.43
N TRP A 99 14.83 11.33 0.25
CA TRP A 99 15.48 12.64 0.27
C TRP A 99 15.55 13.16 1.71
N ILE A 100 16.75 13.26 2.26
CA ILE A 100 16.96 13.71 3.64
C ILE A 100 18.31 14.42 3.78
N LYS A 101 18.32 15.55 4.51
CA LYS A 101 19.52 16.38 4.75
C LYS A 101 20.34 16.63 3.48
N GLY A 102 19.66 16.99 2.38
CA GLY A 102 20.29 17.34 1.12
C GLY A 102 20.85 16.16 0.32
N ARG A 103 20.45 14.92 0.63
CA ARG A 103 21.01 13.70 0.01
C ARG A 103 19.93 12.72 -0.39
N TRP A 104 20.20 11.96 -1.45
CA TRP A 104 19.44 10.80 -1.87
C TRP A 104 20.00 9.54 -1.21
N VAL A 105 19.26 8.96 -0.27
CA VAL A 105 19.61 7.71 0.40
C VAL A 105 18.77 6.59 -0.19
N ALA A 106 19.40 5.52 -0.69
CA ALA A 106 18.66 4.42 -1.33
C ALA A 106 17.73 3.71 -0.33
N TYR A 107 16.56 3.28 -0.81
CA TYR A 107 15.68 2.43 -0.04
C TYR A 107 16.22 0.98 0.00
N PRO A 108 16.17 0.28 1.14
CA PRO A 108 15.66 0.74 2.43
C PRO A 108 16.67 1.62 3.20
N PHE A 109 16.16 2.68 3.85
CA PHE A 109 16.99 3.72 4.49
C PHE A 109 18.01 3.18 5.48
N GLN A 110 17.58 2.25 6.36
CA GLN A 110 18.41 1.68 7.42
C GLN A 110 19.66 0.95 6.90
N ASN A 111 19.63 0.42 5.67
CA ASN A 111 20.75 -0.29 5.08
C ASN A 111 21.74 0.66 4.39
N ASN A 112 21.37 1.93 4.21
CA ASN A 112 22.07 2.89 3.37
C ASN A 112 22.51 4.14 4.13
N ILE A 113 22.59 4.08 5.47
CA ILE A 113 23.01 5.20 6.32
C ILE A 113 24.43 5.71 6.03
N ALA A 114 25.26 4.92 5.32
CA ALA A 114 26.59 5.33 4.88
C ALA A 114 26.58 6.58 3.97
N ALA A 115 25.43 6.91 3.37
CA ALA A 115 25.24 8.13 2.60
C ALA A 115 25.04 9.40 3.46
N LEU A 116 24.83 9.28 4.77
CA LEU A 116 24.61 10.41 5.69
C LEU A 116 25.93 11.04 6.16
N ASP A 117 25.85 12.14 6.91
CA ASP A 117 27.00 12.71 7.62
C ASP A 117 27.47 11.78 8.75
N LYS A 118 28.73 11.93 9.18
CA LYS A 118 29.34 11.03 10.18
C LYS A 118 28.63 11.07 11.52
N GLU A 119 28.14 12.24 11.93
CA GLU A 119 27.38 12.41 13.16
C GLU A 119 26.08 11.60 13.14
N ASP A 120 25.34 11.63 12.02
CA ASP A 120 24.10 10.85 11.87
C ASP A 120 24.40 9.35 11.74
N GLN A 121 25.48 8.97 11.04
CA GLN A 121 25.94 7.58 10.96
C GLN A 121 26.20 7.02 12.36
N VAL A 122 26.95 7.75 13.18
CA VAL A 122 27.24 7.36 14.57
C VAL A 122 25.95 7.24 15.39
N ALA A 123 25.07 8.24 15.33
CA ALA A 123 23.80 8.19 16.06
C ALA A 123 22.91 7.00 15.65
N CYS A 124 22.84 6.69 14.36
CA CYS A 124 22.11 5.53 13.84
C CYS A 124 22.72 4.21 14.31
N LEU A 125 24.04 4.05 14.19
CA LEU A 125 24.75 2.84 14.60
C LEU A 125 24.70 2.61 16.10
N SER A 126 24.95 3.64 16.91
CA SER A 126 24.84 3.57 18.38
C SER A 126 23.43 3.18 18.81
N GLY A 127 22.41 3.85 18.26
CA GLY A 127 21.02 3.52 18.56
C GLY A 127 20.63 2.09 18.17
N LEU A 128 21.17 1.57 17.04
CA LEU A 128 20.94 0.19 16.61
C LEU A 128 21.60 -0.82 17.56
N VAL A 129 22.83 -0.55 18.02
CA VAL A 129 23.53 -1.41 19.00
C VAL A 129 22.77 -1.43 20.32
N GLU A 130 22.35 -0.27 20.82
CA GLU A 130 21.52 -0.17 22.03
C GLU A 130 20.22 -0.95 21.90
N ALA A 131 19.51 -0.80 20.77
CA ALA A 131 18.30 -1.54 20.48
C ALA A 131 18.55 -3.06 20.44
N ARG A 132 19.66 -3.50 19.84
CA ARG A 132 20.02 -4.92 19.77
C ARG A 132 20.29 -5.50 21.17
N VAL A 133 21.01 -4.78 22.01
CA VAL A 133 21.30 -5.19 23.40
C VAL A 133 20.00 -5.26 24.21
N ALA A 134 19.16 -4.23 24.16
CA ALA A 134 17.89 -4.20 24.87
C ALA A 134 16.92 -5.30 24.38
N ASN A 135 16.88 -5.54 23.07
CA ASN A 135 15.98 -6.54 22.48
C ASN A 135 16.43 -7.99 22.75
N ALA A 136 17.71 -8.23 23.09
CA ALA A 136 18.21 -9.56 23.41
C ALA A 136 17.58 -10.16 24.69
N THR A 137 17.13 -9.32 25.61
CA THR A 137 16.49 -9.72 26.87
C THR A 137 15.02 -9.28 26.95
N ALA A 138 14.50 -8.65 25.90
CA ALA A 138 13.12 -8.18 25.88
C ALA A 138 12.14 -9.37 25.83
N ALA A 139 11.16 -9.35 26.74
CA ALA A 139 10.07 -10.31 26.75
C ALA A 139 8.88 -9.78 25.94
N GLY A 140 8.24 -10.66 25.17
CA GLY A 140 7.01 -10.35 24.43
C GLY A 140 7.21 -9.51 23.17
N ARG A 141 6.12 -9.32 22.43
CA ARG A 141 6.09 -8.52 21.19
C ARG A 141 5.92 -7.03 21.51
N PRO A 142 6.43 -6.11 20.66
CA PRO A 142 6.17 -4.68 20.82
C PRO A 142 4.66 -4.39 20.77
N ALA A 143 4.18 -3.50 21.64
CA ALA A 143 2.74 -3.22 21.80
C ALA A 143 2.18 -2.36 20.66
N ASN A 144 3.03 -1.57 20.01
CA ASN A 144 2.65 -0.66 18.94
C ASN A 144 3.80 -0.51 17.93
N PHE A 145 3.51 0.17 16.83
CA PHE A 145 4.46 0.33 15.74
C PHE A 145 5.67 1.20 16.10
N ASP A 146 5.55 2.16 17.03
CA ASP A 146 6.70 2.94 17.51
C ASP A 146 7.68 2.08 18.32
N GLU A 147 7.16 1.25 19.22
CA GLU A 147 7.99 0.28 19.96
C GLU A 147 8.67 -0.70 19.01
N TRP A 148 7.99 -1.15 17.97
CA TRP A 148 8.60 -2.00 16.94
C TRP A 148 9.73 -1.27 16.21
N ILE A 149 9.53 -0.01 15.79
CA ILE A 149 10.58 0.81 15.17
C ILE A 149 11.79 0.91 16.10
N MET A 150 11.57 1.22 17.37
CA MET A 150 12.65 1.37 18.36
C MET A 150 13.40 0.07 18.60
N ARG A 151 12.70 -1.07 18.67
CA ARG A 151 13.33 -2.39 18.88
C ARG A 151 14.13 -2.88 17.67
N VAL A 152 13.67 -2.58 16.45
CA VAL A 152 14.29 -3.09 15.22
C VAL A 152 15.39 -2.17 14.71
N MET A 153 15.17 -0.86 14.74
CA MET A 153 16.02 0.12 14.08
C MET A 153 16.83 1.00 15.05
N GLY A 154 16.39 1.09 16.30
CA GLY A 154 17.01 1.95 17.31
C GLY A 154 16.73 3.43 17.13
N ARG A 155 17.09 4.21 18.17
CA ARG A 155 16.67 5.61 18.30
C ARG A 155 17.13 6.50 17.14
N GLY A 156 18.38 6.37 16.69
CA GLY A 156 18.93 7.22 15.64
C GLY A 156 18.13 7.13 14.33
N ILE A 157 17.85 5.91 13.85
CA ILE A 157 17.06 5.69 12.63
C ILE A 157 15.58 6.04 12.88
N ALA A 158 15.06 5.74 14.07
CA ALA A 158 13.70 6.06 14.46
C ALA A 158 13.40 7.56 14.35
N ASP A 159 14.26 8.37 14.96
CA ASP A 159 14.09 9.82 15.05
C ASP A 159 14.38 10.51 13.71
N LEU A 160 15.39 10.02 12.98
CA LEU A 160 15.81 10.63 11.72
C LEU A 160 14.84 10.35 10.56
N PHE A 161 14.29 9.13 10.49
CA PHE A 161 13.48 8.72 9.34
C PHE A 161 12.13 8.10 9.73
N MET A 162 12.11 7.01 10.50
CA MET A 162 10.90 6.18 10.60
C MET A 162 9.72 6.90 11.24
N ARG A 163 9.94 7.63 12.33
CA ARG A 163 8.89 8.41 13.02
C ARG A 163 8.36 9.56 12.16
N PRO A 164 9.20 10.51 11.69
CA PRO A 164 8.70 11.64 10.90
C PRO A 164 8.08 11.19 9.57
N TYR A 165 8.66 10.19 8.90
CA TYR A 165 8.12 9.67 7.65
C TYR A 165 6.74 9.03 7.86
N ASN A 166 6.57 8.17 8.86
CA ASN A 166 5.29 7.52 9.09
C ASN A 166 4.21 8.49 9.56
N PHE A 167 4.57 9.51 10.34
CA PHE A 167 3.62 10.59 10.65
C PHE A 167 3.16 11.30 9.38
N LYS A 168 4.07 11.64 8.47
CA LYS A 168 3.71 12.28 7.19
C LYS A 168 2.82 11.40 6.31
N VAL A 169 3.07 10.09 6.24
CA VAL A 169 2.29 9.17 5.41
C VAL A 169 0.93 8.88 6.01
N LYS A 170 0.85 8.66 7.33
CA LYS A 170 -0.36 8.17 8.00
C LYS A 170 -1.19 9.28 8.65
N ALA A 171 -0.66 10.50 8.72
CA ALA A 171 -1.23 11.63 9.47
C ALA A 171 -1.53 11.31 10.95
N ALA A 172 -0.85 10.30 11.51
CA ALA A 172 -1.00 9.82 12.88
C ALA A 172 0.35 9.37 13.45
N ALA A 173 0.51 9.48 14.76
CA ALA A 173 1.72 9.04 15.44
C ALA A 173 1.93 7.53 15.28
N ALA A 174 3.17 7.07 15.15
CA ALA A 174 3.48 5.65 15.03
C ALA A 174 2.93 4.83 16.20
N ALA A 175 2.88 5.39 17.41
CA ALA A 175 2.31 4.75 18.60
C ALA A 175 0.80 4.44 18.48
N ALA A 176 0.07 5.09 17.58
CA ALA A 176 -1.36 4.86 17.35
C ALA A 176 -1.63 3.67 16.41
N ALA A 177 -0.59 3.09 15.78
CA ALA A 177 -0.73 1.94 14.89
C ALA A 177 -0.27 0.65 15.59
N ALA A 178 -0.94 -0.46 15.27
CA ALA A 178 -0.51 -1.80 15.68
C ALA A 178 0.89 -2.11 15.15
N ALA A 179 1.69 -2.82 15.94
CA ALA A 179 3.01 -3.27 15.53
C ALA A 179 2.91 -4.20 14.30
N ALA A 180 3.91 -4.17 13.43
CA ALA A 180 4.08 -5.22 12.43
C ALA A 180 4.37 -6.53 13.16
N ALA A 181 3.64 -7.59 12.79
CA ALA A 181 3.75 -8.93 13.38
C ALA A 181 5.10 -9.58 13.10
#